data_AF-A0A1Y2ZWK8-F1
#
_entry.id   AF-A0A1Y2ZWK8-F1
#
_cell.length_a   1.000
_cell.length_b   1.000
_cell.length_c   1.000
_cell.angle_alpha   90.00
_cell.angle_beta   90.00
_cell.angle_gamma   90.00
#
_symmetry.space_group_name_H-M   'P 1'
#
loop_
_entity.id
_entity.type
_entity.pdbx_description
1 polymer ?
#
loop_
_entity_poly.entity_id
_entity_poly.type
_entity_poly.pdbx_seq_one_letter_code
_entity_poly.pdbx_strand_id
1 'polypeptide(L)'
;MPSCIQENAELLDELKNLISGFRNSFIEFENTPIWEKETIIKFETAILNRDWVTFSKLWCFFENTSWSPNFLMNEMVKLLATLDFNRLCNAFYNVQDIVIFMLPMYELTDKQILILGVESNNPFVEFVAFYHVASNENQFNQEEESQIVTILTKVSKDTIRFQAWMDIFNKYPVRYPLLQTALGLFLADADLESMDSYINSISLNKSKLNDGGRVLVAKCLEAFSKKASLEKRVMLWTKAFNRWNEWNFETNENCLIEIAFSELDFALVGYFIECLSEEERIEYQQNILNKMVNISTQWHSSITNFYTRWHQLVSQFQPITHTLNIENKSWLMNSSYYIPNQFSNTSYLDMFLK
;
A
#
# COMPACT_ATOMS: atom_id res chain seq x y z
N MET A 1 10.37 -33.23 23.00
CA MET A 1 9.67 -33.50 21.73
C MET A 1 8.63 -34.57 22.00
N PRO A 2 7.39 -34.46 21.50
CA PRO A 2 6.38 -35.50 21.68
C PRO A 2 6.80 -36.78 20.96
N SER A 3 6.59 -37.94 21.60
CA SER A 3 7.04 -39.26 21.13
C SER A 3 6.46 -39.69 19.77
N CYS A 4 5.34 -39.10 19.34
CA CYS A 4 4.68 -39.41 18.07
C CYS A 4 5.41 -38.90 16.81
N ILE A 5 6.30 -37.90 16.94
CA ILE A 5 7.05 -37.33 15.80
C ILE A 5 8.17 -38.29 15.35
N GLN A 6 8.77 -39.04 16.29
CA GLN A 6 9.80 -40.02 15.96
C GLN A 6 9.24 -41.28 15.29
N GLU A 7 8.02 -41.70 15.64
CA GLU A 7 7.39 -42.92 15.09
C GLU A 7 6.94 -42.75 13.63
N ASN A 8 6.67 -41.52 13.18
CA ASN A 8 6.19 -41.23 11.82
C ASN A 8 7.19 -40.41 10.97
N ALA A 9 8.48 -40.42 11.34
CA ALA A 9 9.48 -39.58 10.69
C ALA A 9 9.61 -39.86 9.18
N GLU A 10 9.52 -41.12 8.75
CA GLU A 10 9.59 -41.52 7.34
C GLU A 10 8.38 -41.01 6.54
N LEU A 11 7.17 -41.14 7.09
CA LEU A 11 5.95 -40.63 6.46
C LEU A 11 6.02 -39.12 6.25
N LEU A 12 6.45 -38.37 7.26
CA LEU A 12 6.56 -36.91 7.20
C LEU A 12 7.63 -36.46 6.19
N ASP A 13 8.73 -37.21 6.03
CA ASP A 13 9.72 -36.94 4.98
C ASP A 13 9.17 -37.24 3.59
N GLU A 14 8.37 -38.29 3.42
CA GLU A 14 7.73 -38.61 2.14
C GLU A 14 6.72 -37.52 1.74
N LEU A 15 5.92 -37.04 2.68
CA LEU A 15 4.99 -35.93 2.46
C LEU A 15 5.72 -34.65 2.04
N LYS A 16 6.82 -34.31 2.71
CA LYS A 16 7.69 -33.20 2.32
C LYS A 16 8.18 -33.38 0.88
N ASN A 17 8.63 -34.57 0.51
CA ASN A 17 9.13 -34.85 -0.85
C ASN A 17 8.03 -34.73 -1.91
N LEU A 18 6.83 -35.23 -1.62
CA LEU A 18 5.67 -35.12 -2.50
C LEU A 18 5.27 -33.66 -2.74
N ILE A 19 5.21 -32.85 -1.68
CA ILE A 19 4.94 -31.40 -1.77
C ILE A 19 6.03 -30.71 -2.61
N SER A 20 7.31 -31.02 -2.34
CA SER A 20 8.45 -30.42 -3.06
C SER A 20 8.47 -30.76 -4.55
N GLY A 21 8.02 -31.97 -4.89
CA GLY A 21 7.95 -32.50 -6.24
C GLY A 21 6.71 -32.07 -7.02
N PHE A 22 5.76 -31.41 -6.37
CA PHE A 22 4.49 -31.04 -6.98
C PHE A 22 4.70 -30.01 -8.11
N ARG A 23 3.93 -30.15 -9.18
CA ARG A 23 3.91 -29.25 -10.34
C ARG A 23 2.46 -29.01 -10.71
N ASN A 24 2.07 -27.74 -10.85
CA ASN A 24 0.76 -27.44 -11.40
C ASN A 24 0.81 -27.53 -12.94
N SER A 25 -0.28 -27.97 -13.54
CA SER A 25 -0.50 -27.88 -14.98
C SER A 25 -1.95 -27.52 -15.20
N PHE A 26 -2.21 -26.40 -15.89
CA PHE A 26 -3.56 -26.05 -16.29
C PHE A 26 -4.03 -27.04 -17.35
N ILE A 27 -5.10 -27.80 -17.05
CA ILE A 27 -5.68 -28.76 -17.99
C ILE A 27 -6.54 -27.98 -18.97
N GLU A 28 -6.11 -27.90 -20.23
CA GLU A 28 -6.95 -27.37 -21.31
C GLU A 28 -7.98 -28.43 -21.74
N PHE A 29 -9.26 -28.05 -21.78
CA PHE A 29 -10.31 -28.87 -22.37
C PHE A 29 -10.51 -28.48 -23.85
N GLU A 30 -11.01 -29.40 -24.68
CA GLU A 30 -11.19 -29.17 -26.13
C GLU A 30 -12.05 -27.93 -26.45
N ASN A 31 -12.94 -27.53 -25.53
CA ASN A 31 -13.84 -26.38 -25.69
C ASN A 31 -13.48 -25.17 -24.80
N THR A 32 -12.26 -25.11 -24.23
CA THR A 32 -11.84 -23.95 -23.42
C THR A 32 -11.85 -22.68 -24.29
N PRO A 33 -12.59 -21.62 -23.89
CA PRO A 33 -12.63 -20.35 -24.61
C PRO A 33 -11.25 -19.73 -24.85
N ILE A 34 -11.07 -19.06 -25.98
CA ILE A 34 -9.78 -18.43 -26.37
C ILE A 34 -9.27 -17.47 -25.28
N TRP A 35 -10.16 -16.67 -24.69
CA TRP A 35 -9.78 -15.70 -23.65
C TRP A 35 -9.22 -16.38 -22.39
N GLU A 36 -9.70 -17.58 -22.05
CA GLU A 36 -9.24 -18.35 -20.89
C GLU A 36 -7.84 -18.90 -21.14
N LYS A 37 -7.60 -19.43 -22.36
CA LYS A 37 -6.25 -19.85 -22.80
C LYS A 37 -5.25 -18.71 -22.77
N GLU A 38 -5.62 -17.55 -23.31
CA GLU A 38 -4.76 -16.36 -23.28
C GLU A 38 -4.46 -15.91 -21.85
N THR A 39 -5.43 -16.04 -20.94
CA THR A 39 -5.27 -15.67 -19.52
C THR A 39 -4.30 -16.62 -18.81
N ILE A 40 -4.42 -17.93 -19.04
CA ILE A 40 -3.50 -18.94 -18.52
C ILE A 40 -2.07 -18.67 -19.01
N ILE A 41 -1.87 -18.49 -20.32
CA ILE A 41 -0.55 -18.23 -20.90
C ILE A 41 0.07 -16.96 -20.31
N LYS A 42 -0.72 -15.88 -20.18
CA LYS A 42 -0.26 -14.63 -19.54
C LYS A 42 0.12 -14.85 -18.08
N PHE A 43 -0.65 -15.65 -17.35
CA PHE A 43 -0.38 -15.96 -15.95
C PHE A 43 0.90 -16.79 -15.77
N GLU A 44 1.08 -17.86 -16.54
CA GLU A 44 2.31 -18.67 -16.53
C GLU A 44 3.54 -17.84 -16.91
N THR A 45 3.42 -16.98 -17.94
CA THR A 45 4.49 -16.06 -18.34
C THR A 45 4.84 -15.08 -17.22
N ALA A 46 3.83 -14.57 -16.49
CA ALA A 46 4.05 -13.69 -15.34
C ALA A 46 4.77 -14.41 -14.19
N ILE A 47 4.43 -15.68 -13.90
CA ILE A 47 5.15 -16.48 -12.90
C ILE A 47 6.62 -16.66 -13.30
N LEU A 48 6.89 -17.08 -14.54
CA LEU A 48 8.24 -17.29 -15.05
C LEU A 48 9.09 -16.03 -14.98
N ASN A 49 8.51 -14.88 -15.34
CA ASN A 49 9.19 -13.59 -15.32
C ASN A 49 9.21 -12.92 -13.94
N ARG A 50 8.58 -13.52 -12.92
CA ARG A 50 8.36 -12.92 -11.59
C ARG A 50 7.70 -11.53 -11.68
N ASP A 51 6.74 -11.38 -12.59
CA ASP A 51 5.93 -10.18 -12.71
C ASP A 51 4.82 -10.20 -11.65
N TRP A 52 5.16 -9.68 -10.47
CA TRP A 52 4.29 -9.65 -9.30
C TRP A 52 2.96 -8.93 -9.55
N VAL A 53 3.02 -7.85 -10.33
CA VAL A 53 1.86 -7.00 -10.59
C VAL A 53 0.89 -7.70 -11.53
N THR A 54 1.39 -8.32 -12.60
CA THR A 54 0.53 -9.02 -13.55
C THR A 54 -0.11 -10.25 -12.94
N PHE A 55 0.64 -11.11 -12.23
CA PHE A 55 0.02 -12.32 -11.68
C PHE A 55 -0.98 -11.99 -10.57
N SER A 56 -0.72 -11.01 -9.69
CA SER A 56 -1.66 -10.66 -8.60
C SER A 56 -3.01 -10.16 -9.14
N LYS A 57 -2.98 -9.40 -10.24
CA LYS A 57 -4.20 -8.99 -10.97
C LYS A 57 -4.91 -10.17 -11.61
N LEU A 58 -4.16 -11.14 -12.13
CA LEU A 58 -4.75 -12.29 -12.81
C LEU A 58 -5.26 -13.34 -11.81
N TRP A 59 -4.72 -13.42 -10.60
CA TRP A 59 -5.08 -14.41 -9.59
C TRP A 59 -6.58 -14.42 -9.26
N CYS A 60 -7.26 -13.27 -9.27
CA CYS A 60 -8.70 -13.19 -8.98
C CYS A 60 -9.56 -14.02 -9.97
N PHE A 61 -9.07 -14.27 -11.19
CA PHE A 61 -9.73 -15.17 -12.15
C PHE A 61 -9.58 -16.65 -11.78
N PHE A 62 -8.55 -17.01 -11.02
CA PHE A 62 -8.24 -18.38 -10.58
C PHE A 62 -8.85 -18.68 -9.21
N GLU A 63 -8.98 -17.66 -8.34
CA GLU A 63 -9.46 -17.82 -6.97
C GLU A 63 -10.90 -18.37 -6.88
N ASN A 64 -11.76 -17.99 -7.83
CA ASN A 64 -13.18 -18.37 -7.85
C ASN A 64 -13.51 -19.48 -8.86
N THR A 65 -12.54 -19.94 -9.65
CA THR A 65 -12.78 -21.05 -10.58
C THR A 65 -12.59 -22.37 -9.86
N SER A 66 -13.41 -23.36 -10.22
CA SER A 66 -13.36 -24.73 -9.70
C SER A 66 -12.08 -25.50 -10.10
N TRP A 67 -10.98 -24.80 -10.42
CA TRP A 67 -9.65 -25.37 -10.49
C TRP A 67 -9.23 -25.76 -9.08
N SER A 68 -9.80 -26.87 -8.62
CA SER A 68 -9.58 -27.33 -7.26
C SER A 68 -8.08 -27.57 -7.10
N PRO A 69 -7.47 -27.08 -6.01
CA PRO A 69 -6.18 -27.60 -5.61
C PRO A 69 -6.33 -29.12 -5.48
N ASN A 70 -5.25 -29.86 -5.76
CA ASN A 70 -5.27 -31.29 -5.50
C ASN A 70 -5.60 -31.46 -4.01
N PHE A 71 -6.77 -31.99 -3.66
CA PHE A 71 -7.24 -32.18 -2.28
C PHE A 71 -6.15 -32.81 -1.41
N LEU A 72 -5.40 -33.74 -2.00
CA LEU A 72 -4.23 -34.37 -1.39
C LEU A 72 -3.21 -33.33 -0.92
N MET A 73 -2.88 -32.33 -1.74
CA MET A 73 -1.93 -31.27 -1.41
C MET A 73 -2.36 -30.47 -0.19
N ASN A 74 -3.63 -30.06 -0.13
CA ASN A 74 -4.17 -29.32 1.01
C ASN A 74 -4.04 -30.13 2.30
N GLU A 75 -4.42 -31.40 2.26
CA GLU A 75 -4.31 -32.30 3.42
C GLU A 75 -2.85 -32.55 3.83
N MET A 76 -1.93 -32.71 2.87
CA MET A 76 -0.49 -32.86 3.18
C MET A 76 0.07 -31.61 3.85
N VAL A 77 -0.27 -30.42 3.35
CA VAL A 77 0.15 -29.14 3.95
C VAL A 77 -0.40 -28.99 5.36
N LYS A 78 -1.69 -29.28 5.55
CA LYS A 78 -2.36 -29.25 6.87
C LYS A 78 -1.74 -30.22 7.87
N LEU A 79 -1.42 -31.44 7.42
CA LEU A 79 -0.82 -32.46 8.27
C LEU A 79 0.62 -32.11 8.66
N LEU A 80 1.43 -31.59 7.72
CA LEU A 80 2.76 -31.10 8.06
C LEU A 80 2.70 -29.86 8.96
N ALA A 81 1.77 -28.93 8.72
CA ALA A 81 1.61 -27.73 9.55
C ALA A 81 1.27 -28.04 11.01
N THR A 82 0.56 -29.15 11.25
CA THR A 82 0.15 -29.58 12.60
C THR A 82 1.19 -30.45 13.28
N LEU A 83 1.91 -31.30 12.55
CA LEU A 83 2.84 -32.28 13.13
C LEU A 83 4.31 -31.86 13.10
N ASP A 84 4.77 -31.19 12.04
CA ASP A 84 6.16 -30.75 11.86
C ASP A 84 6.28 -29.56 10.90
N PHE A 85 6.11 -28.36 11.46
CA PHE A 85 6.13 -27.12 10.70
C PHE A 85 7.48 -26.85 10.01
N ASN A 86 8.60 -27.32 10.59
CA ASN A 86 9.91 -27.15 9.97
C ASN A 86 10.02 -27.97 8.68
N ARG A 87 9.44 -29.17 8.65
CA ARG A 87 9.35 -29.96 7.41
C ARG A 87 8.47 -29.30 6.36
N LEU A 88 7.39 -28.62 6.75
CA LEU A 88 6.59 -27.81 5.83
C LEU A 88 7.42 -26.67 5.21
N CYS A 89 8.14 -25.88 6.02
CA CYS A 89 9.03 -24.83 5.51
C CYS A 89 10.03 -25.37 4.50
N ASN A 90 10.64 -26.52 4.81
CA ASN A 90 11.59 -27.17 3.91
C ASN A 90 10.94 -27.71 2.63
N ALA A 91 9.69 -28.16 2.68
CA ALA A 91 8.97 -28.66 1.52
C ALA A 91 8.74 -27.54 0.47
N PHE A 92 8.51 -26.32 0.93
CA PHE A 92 8.28 -25.17 0.07
C PHE A 92 9.55 -24.46 -0.42
N TYR A 93 10.72 -24.85 0.09
CA TYR A 93 11.99 -24.17 -0.21
C TYR A 93 12.31 -24.12 -1.73
N ASN A 94 12.10 -25.23 -2.45
CA ASN A 94 12.48 -25.35 -3.87
C ASN A 94 11.31 -25.25 -4.86
N VAL A 95 10.08 -25.02 -4.39
CA VAL A 95 8.90 -24.96 -5.24
C VAL A 95 8.85 -23.62 -5.97
N GLN A 96 8.85 -23.63 -7.30
CA GLN A 96 8.90 -22.42 -8.13
C GLN A 96 7.53 -22.00 -8.71
N ASP A 97 6.47 -22.65 -8.24
CA ASP A 97 5.13 -22.48 -8.77
C ASP A 97 4.24 -21.86 -7.69
N ILE A 98 3.79 -20.63 -7.95
CA ILE A 98 3.04 -19.86 -6.97
C ILE A 98 1.66 -20.48 -6.66
N VAL A 99 1.05 -21.16 -7.63
CA VAL A 99 -0.29 -21.76 -7.48
C VAL A 99 -0.28 -22.81 -6.37
N ILE A 100 0.85 -23.51 -6.24
CA ILE A 100 1.08 -24.52 -5.21
C ILE A 100 1.07 -23.91 -3.80
N PHE A 101 1.27 -22.61 -3.66
CA PHE A 101 1.18 -21.92 -2.38
C PHE A 101 -0.17 -21.24 -2.18
N MET A 102 -0.72 -20.58 -3.21
CA MET A 102 -1.90 -19.73 -3.05
C MET A 102 -3.11 -20.45 -2.44
N LEU A 103 -3.37 -21.70 -2.85
CA LEU A 103 -4.55 -22.45 -2.40
C LEU A 103 -4.33 -23.23 -1.10
N PRO A 104 -3.21 -23.96 -0.90
CA PRO A 104 -3.02 -24.69 0.35
C PRO A 104 -2.83 -23.78 1.58
N MET A 105 -2.51 -22.49 1.38
CA MET A 105 -2.39 -21.52 2.48
C MET A 105 -3.73 -21.24 3.17
N TYR A 106 -4.87 -21.43 2.51
CA TYR A 106 -6.18 -21.30 3.17
C TYR A 106 -6.43 -22.37 4.24
N GLU A 107 -5.66 -23.47 4.28
CA GLU A 107 -5.73 -24.48 5.34
C GLU A 107 -4.95 -24.10 6.60
N LEU A 108 -4.16 -23.03 6.54
CA LEU A 108 -3.29 -22.59 7.62
C LEU A 108 -3.93 -21.42 8.39
N THR A 109 -3.57 -21.28 9.65
CA THR A 109 -3.92 -20.09 10.44
C THR A 109 -3.05 -18.89 10.03
N ASP A 110 -3.56 -17.66 10.16
CA ASP A 110 -2.79 -16.43 9.85
C ASP A 110 -1.42 -16.41 10.55
N LYS A 111 -1.35 -16.86 11.80
CA LYS A 111 -0.10 -17.02 12.55
C LYS A 111 0.88 -17.99 11.87
N GLN A 112 0.40 -19.16 11.43
CA GLN A 112 1.26 -20.12 10.71
C GLN A 112 1.73 -19.56 9.37
N ILE A 113 0.86 -18.86 8.65
CA ILE A 113 1.18 -18.25 7.36
C ILE A 113 2.27 -17.18 7.52
N LEU A 114 2.16 -16.32 8.53
CA LEU A 114 3.17 -15.30 8.81
C LEU A 114 4.50 -15.90 9.23
N ILE A 115 4.50 -16.91 10.11
CA ILE A 115 5.74 -17.64 10.46
C ILE A 115 6.38 -18.22 9.19
N LEU A 116 5.58 -18.83 8.30
CA LEU A 116 6.08 -19.40 7.06
C LEU A 116 6.71 -18.34 6.15
N GLY A 117 6.10 -17.16 6.03
CA GLY A 117 6.66 -16.03 5.28
C GLY A 117 7.96 -15.48 5.89
N VAL A 118 8.06 -15.45 7.22
CA VAL A 118 9.28 -15.02 7.93
C VAL A 118 10.42 -16.02 7.74
N GLU A 119 10.16 -17.32 7.89
CA GLU A 119 11.19 -18.37 7.85
C GLU A 119 11.60 -18.75 6.42
N SER A 120 10.71 -18.60 5.43
CA SER A 120 10.99 -19.01 4.06
C SER A 120 11.93 -18.04 3.34
N ASN A 121 12.87 -18.54 2.55
CA ASN A 121 13.66 -17.74 1.61
C ASN A 121 13.11 -17.81 0.17
N ASN A 122 11.91 -18.38 0.00
CA ASN A 122 11.25 -18.48 -1.30
C ASN A 122 10.40 -17.22 -1.56
N PRO A 123 10.71 -16.42 -2.59
CA PRO A 123 9.98 -15.18 -2.90
C PRO A 123 8.47 -15.36 -3.09
N PHE A 124 8.05 -16.52 -3.61
CA PHE A 124 6.64 -16.81 -3.82
C PHE A 124 5.93 -17.08 -2.49
N VAL A 125 6.56 -17.82 -1.58
CA VAL A 125 6.00 -18.07 -0.24
C VAL A 125 5.86 -16.77 0.54
N GLU A 126 6.89 -15.92 0.51
CA GLU A 126 6.85 -14.58 1.12
C GLU A 126 5.66 -13.77 0.58
N PHE A 127 5.49 -13.74 -0.75
CA PHE A 127 4.39 -13.03 -1.39
C PHE A 127 3.02 -13.59 -1.01
N VAL A 128 2.83 -14.91 -1.13
CA VAL A 128 1.54 -15.55 -0.84
C VAL A 128 1.15 -15.35 0.62
N ALA A 129 2.12 -15.50 1.54
CA ALA A 129 1.87 -15.27 2.96
C ALA A 129 1.40 -13.84 3.22
N PHE A 130 2.08 -12.86 2.62
CA PHE A 130 1.70 -11.46 2.73
C PHE A 130 0.34 -11.16 2.08
N TYR A 131 0.09 -11.67 0.87
CA TYR A 131 -1.15 -11.49 0.13
C TYR A 131 -2.36 -12.06 0.88
N HIS A 132 -2.24 -13.26 1.43
CA HIS A 132 -3.33 -13.93 2.15
C HIS A 132 -3.72 -13.15 3.39
N VAL A 133 -2.74 -12.77 4.22
CA VAL A 133 -2.97 -12.02 5.46
C VAL A 133 -3.48 -10.61 5.17
N ALA A 134 -2.99 -9.97 4.10
CA ALA A 134 -3.48 -8.67 3.66
C ALA A 134 -4.94 -8.69 3.20
N SER A 135 -5.39 -9.80 2.63
CA SER A 135 -6.74 -9.98 2.09
C SER A 135 -7.76 -10.39 3.16
N ASN A 136 -7.31 -10.73 4.38
CA ASN A 136 -8.19 -11.07 5.48
C ASN A 136 -8.81 -9.80 6.11
N GLU A 137 -9.94 -9.94 6.80
CA GLU A 137 -10.64 -8.84 7.48
C GLU A 137 -10.27 -8.71 8.98
N ASN A 138 -9.53 -9.68 9.51
CA ASN A 138 -9.15 -9.73 10.92
C ASN A 138 -8.05 -8.72 11.27
N GLN A 139 -8.25 -7.93 12.32
CA GLN A 139 -7.21 -7.03 12.80
C GLN A 139 -5.98 -7.79 13.29
N PHE A 140 -4.80 -7.30 12.92
CA PHE A 140 -3.53 -7.86 13.39
C PHE A 140 -3.27 -7.51 14.84
N ASN A 141 -2.79 -8.47 15.61
CA ASN A 141 -2.18 -8.23 16.91
C ASN A 141 -0.71 -7.78 16.75
N GLN A 142 -0.07 -7.39 17.86
CA GLN A 142 1.30 -6.87 17.85
C GLN A 142 2.35 -7.88 17.35
N GLU A 143 2.16 -9.18 17.62
CA GLU A 143 3.06 -10.24 17.14
C GLU A 143 2.97 -10.37 15.61
N GLU A 144 1.75 -10.37 15.08
CA GLU A 144 1.46 -10.45 13.65
C GLU A 144 2.00 -9.22 12.90
N GLU A 145 1.78 -8.01 13.44
CA GLU A 145 2.36 -6.78 12.86
C GLU A 145 3.89 -6.85 12.80
N SER A 146 4.54 -7.36 13.85
CA SER A 146 6.00 -7.54 13.87
C SER A 146 6.48 -8.55 12.83
N GLN A 147 5.72 -9.62 12.57
CA GLN A 147 6.05 -10.61 11.54
C GLN A 147 5.89 -10.00 10.14
N ILE A 148 4.82 -9.22 9.90
CA ILE A 148 4.62 -8.48 8.65
C ILE A 148 5.78 -7.50 8.40
N VAL A 149 6.21 -6.74 9.41
CA VAL A 149 7.38 -5.85 9.32
C VAL A 149 8.65 -6.63 8.97
N THR A 150 8.82 -7.82 9.54
CA THR A 150 9.97 -8.69 9.24
C THR A 150 9.96 -9.15 7.78
N ILE A 151 8.81 -9.55 7.25
CA ILE A 151 8.65 -9.91 5.83
C ILE A 151 8.96 -8.71 4.93
N LEU A 152 8.40 -7.52 5.22
CA LEU A 152 8.68 -6.29 4.47
C LEU A 152 10.18 -5.95 4.46
N THR A 153 10.86 -6.10 5.60
CA THR A 153 12.30 -5.86 5.74
C THR A 153 13.14 -6.86 4.94
N LYS A 154 12.68 -8.10 4.78
CA LYS A 154 13.34 -9.08 3.90
C LYS A 154 13.14 -8.72 2.44
N VAL A 155 11.91 -8.37 2.08
CA VAL A 155 11.52 -8.07 0.69
C VAL A 155 12.20 -6.80 0.20
N SER A 156 12.34 -5.78 1.05
CA SER A 156 12.96 -4.50 0.72
C SER A 156 14.43 -4.59 0.30
N LYS A 157 15.12 -5.69 0.63
CA LYS A 157 16.49 -5.95 0.14
C LYS A 157 16.55 -6.20 -1.36
N ASP A 158 15.42 -6.51 -1.99
CA ASP A 158 15.25 -6.59 -3.44
C ASP A 158 14.32 -5.44 -3.86
N THR A 159 14.94 -4.33 -4.28
CA THR A 159 14.22 -3.09 -4.60
C THR A 159 13.13 -3.28 -5.64
N ILE A 160 13.42 -4.02 -6.73
CA ILE A 160 12.47 -4.22 -7.83
C ILE A 160 11.25 -4.98 -7.33
N ARG A 161 11.48 -6.04 -6.54
CA ARG A 161 10.41 -6.82 -5.93
C ARG A 161 9.60 -5.98 -4.94
N PHE A 162 10.27 -5.23 -4.07
CA PHE A 162 9.60 -4.37 -3.10
C PHE A 162 8.75 -3.29 -3.76
N GLN A 163 9.26 -2.65 -4.81
CA GLN A 163 8.51 -1.68 -5.61
C GLN A 163 7.24 -2.32 -6.20
N ALA A 164 7.35 -3.52 -6.77
CA ALA A 164 6.20 -4.25 -7.30
C ALA A 164 5.17 -4.57 -6.20
N TRP A 165 5.62 -4.90 -4.99
CA TRP A 165 4.72 -5.09 -3.84
C TRP A 165 4.01 -3.80 -3.45
N MET A 166 4.71 -2.67 -3.44
CA MET A 166 4.09 -1.37 -3.15
C MET A 166 3.04 -1.00 -4.21
N ASP A 167 3.28 -1.31 -5.48
CA ASP A 167 2.30 -1.11 -6.56
C ASP A 167 1.03 -1.96 -6.41
N ILE A 168 1.13 -3.11 -5.74
CA ILE A 168 0.00 -4.00 -5.46
C ILE A 168 -0.73 -3.56 -4.19
N PHE A 169 0.00 -3.44 -3.07
CA PHE A 169 -0.57 -3.33 -1.74
C PHE A 169 -0.76 -1.89 -1.26
N ASN A 170 0.05 -0.94 -1.75
CA ASN A 170 0.03 0.44 -1.28
C ASN A 170 -0.62 1.43 -2.27
N LYS A 171 -0.65 1.10 -3.57
CA LYS A 171 -1.22 1.99 -4.60
C LYS A 171 -2.66 2.42 -4.33
N TYR A 172 -3.48 1.49 -3.82
CA TYR A 172 -4.84 1.75 -3.37
C TYR A 172 -5.04 1.23 -1.94
N PRO A 173 -4.69 2.03 -0.92
CA PRO A 173 -4.69 1.60 0.49
C PRO A 173 -6.01 1.01 0.97
N VAL A 174 -7.13 1.46 0.40
CA VAL A 174 -8.49 0.97 0.68
C VAL A 174 -8.68 -0.52 0.42
N ARG A 175 -7.86 -1.14 -0.42
CA ARG A 175 -7.90 -2.59 -0.69
C ARG A 175 -7.25 -3.41 0.41
N TYR A 176 -6.29 -2.82 1.11
CA TYR A 176 -5.51 -3.50 2.15
C TYR A 176 -5.36 -2.59 3.39
N PRO A 177 -6.49 -2.21 4.03
CA PRO A 177 -6.50 -1.22 5.10
C PRO A 177 -5.74 -1.66 6.36
N LEU A 178 -5.65 -2.97 6.59
CA LEU A 178 -4.99 -3.55 7.76
C LEU A 178 -3.46 -3.43 7.70
N LEU A 179 -2.88 -3.37 6.51
CA LEU A 179 -1.43 -3.28 6.33
C LEU A 179 -0.85 -1.92 6.75
N GLN A 180 -1.67 -0.88 6.84
CA GLN A 180 -1.18 0.49 6.98
C GLN A 180 -0.36 0.70 8.25
N THR A 181 -0.76 0.13 9.39
CA THR A 181 0.04 0.24 10.62
C THR A 181 1.41 -0.42 10.44
N ALA A 182 1.44 -1.66 9.93
CA ALA A 182 2.68 -2.41 9.72
C ALA A 182 3.61 -1.74 8.71
N LEU A 183 3.07 -1.16 7.63
CA LEU A 183 3.84 -0.34 6.68
C LEU A 183 4.48 0.86 7.38
N GLY A 184 3.74 1.56 8.24
CA GLY A 184 4.28 2.67 9.02
C GLY A 184 5.40 2.27 9.97
N LEU A 185 5.22 1.12 10.65
CA LEU A 185 6.24 0.56 11.54
C LEU A 185 7.50 0.13 10.77
N PHE A 186 7.34 -0.44 9.57
CA PHE A 186 8.45 -0.78 8.68
C PHE A 186 9.22 0.47 8.22
N LEU A 187 8.50 1.51 7.80
CA LEU A 187 9.10 2.76 7.30
C LEU A 187 9.98 3.45 8.34
N ALA A 188 9.74 3.23 9.63
CA ALA A 188 10.53 3.85 10.70
C ALA A 188 12.02 3.47 10.63
N ASP A 189 12.31 2.24 10.19
CA ASP A 189 13.66 1.68 10.08
C ASP A 189 14.10 1.46 8.62
N ALA A 190 13.22 1.74 7.65
CA ALA A 190 13.48 1.53 6.22
C ALA A 190 14.59 2.43 5.67
N ASP A 191 15.27 1.96 4.63
CA ASP A 191 16.23 2.77 3.87
C ASP A 191 15.52 3.79 2.94
N LEU A 192 16.32 4.66 2.31
CA LEU A 192 15.78 5.73 1.46
C LEU A 192 15.06 5.21 0.23
N GLU A 193 15.55 4.13 -0.37
CA GLU A 193 14.99 3.56 -1.59
C GLU A 193 13.63 2.91 -1.32
N SER A 194 13.48 2.26 -0.16
CA SER A 194 12.21 1.72 0.32
C SER A 194 11.20 2.83 0.63
N MET A 195 11.64 3.94 1.24
CA MET A 195 10.79 5.11 1.46
C MET A 195 10.32 5.72 0.13
N ASP A 196 11.21 5.83 -0.85
CA ASP A 196 10.87 6.30 -2.19
C ASP A 196 9.86 5.37 -2.86
N SER A 197 10.04 4.05 -2.78
CA SER A 197 9.10 3.07 -3.32
C SER A 197 7.72 3.19 -2.68
N TYR A 198 7.66 3.35 -1.35
CA TYR A 198 6.41 3.58 -0.63
C TYR A 198 5.71 4.86 -1.09
N ILE A 199 6.38 6.02 -1.00
CA ILE A 199 5.78 7.31 -1.36
C ILE A 199 5.37 7.33 -2.83
N ASN A 200 6.19 6.74 -3.71
CA ASN A 200 5.93 6.78 -5.15
C ASN A 200 4.83 5.85 -5.64
N SER A 201 4.51 4.80 -4.89
CA SER A 201 3.40 3.90 -5.22
C SER A 201 2.03 4.49 -4.93
N ILE A 202 1.91 5.43 -3.98
CA ILE A 202 0.62 6.03 -3.60
C ILE A 202 0.02 6.74 -4.82
N SER A 203 -1.18 6.32 -5.22
CA SER A 203 -1.96 7.00 -6.25
C SER A 203 -2.51 8.30 -5.68
N LEU A 204 -1.99 9.43 -6.12
CA LEU A 204 -2.49 10.75 -5.71
C LEU A 204 -3.75 11.08 -6.49
N ASN A 205 -4.85 11.31 -5.78
CA ASN A 205 -6.13 11.68 -6.38
C ASN A 205 -6.59 13.05 -5.86
N LYS A 206 -7.51 13.67 -6.60
CA LYS A 206 -8.24 14.87 -6.15
C LYS A 206 -9.29 14.43 -5.12
N SER A 207 -8.82 14.10 -3.92
CA SER A 207 -9.62 13.42 -2.90
C SER A 207 -10.52 14.39 -2.14
N LYS A 208 -11.60 13.86 -1.59
CA LYS A 208 -12.48 14.59 -0.67
C LYS A 208 -11.86 14.64 0.73
N LEU A 209 -12.33 15.55 1.57
CA LEU A 209 -11.80 15.76 2.92
C LEU A 209 -11.72 14.46 3.75
N ASN A 210 -12.77 13.64 3.68
CA ASN A 210 -12.89 12.39 4.43
C ASN A 210 -12.70 11.15 3.56
N ASP A 211 -11.87 11.24 2.51
CA ASP A 211 -11.59 10.11 1.65
C ASP A 211 -10.90 8.94 2.40
N GLY A 212 -11.34 7.72 2.11
CA GLY A 212 -10.85 6.52 2.79
C GLY A 212 -9.35 6.25 2.55
N GLY A 213 -8.85 6.50 1.34
CA GLY A 213 -7.43 6.37 1.02
C GLY A 213 -6.59 7.34 1.84
N ARG A 214 -7.05 8.59 1.96
CA ARG A 214 -6.40 9.64 2.76
C ARG A 214 -6.31 9.29 4.25
N VAL A 215 -7.38 8.75 4.83
CA VAL A 215 -7.38 8.29 6.23
C VAL A 215 -6.41 7.12 6.44
N LEU A 216 -6.34 6.19 5.47
CA LEU A 216 -5.49 5.01 5.56
C LEU A 216 -4.00 5.33 5.41
N VAL A 217 -3.62 6.21 4.48
CA VAL A 217 -2.23 6.70 4.38
C VAL A 217 -1.85 7.48 5.64
N ALA A 218 -2.75 8.32 6.17
CA ALA A 218 -2.50 9.01 7.42
C ALA A 218 -2.27 8.05 8.60
N LYS A 219 -3.02 6.94 8.68
CA LYS A 219 -2.80 5.89 9.69
C LYS A 219 -1.40 5.28 9.61
N CYS A 220 -0.92 5.00 8.40
CA CYS A 220 0.46 4.54 8.18
C CYS A 220 1.47 5.58 8.67
N LEU A 221 1.31 6.83 8.22
CA LEU A 221 2.24 7.91 8.51
C LEU A 221 2.23 8.33 10.00
N GLU A 222 1.12 8.13 10.70
CA GLU A 222 1.02 8.29 12.15
C GLU A 222 1.78 7.20 12.90
N ALA A 223 1.67 5.94 12.48
CA ALA A 223 2.45 4.85 13.07
C ALA A 223 3.95 5.05 12.84
N PHE A 224 4.32 5.50 11.63
CA PHE A 224 5.69 5.92 11.28
C PHE A 224 6.17 7.06 12.19
N SER A 225 5.41 8.15 12.33
CA SER A 225 5.85 9.33 13.06
C SER A 225 6.09 9.07 14.55
N LYS A 226 5.31 8.16 15.15
CA LYS A 226 5.46 7.75 16.55
C LYS A 226 6.74 6.94 16.81
N LYS A 227 7.26 6.21 15.81
CA LYS A 227 8.40 5.30 15.98
C LYS A 227 9.71 5.82 15.38
N ALA A 228 9.64 6.54 14.26
CA ALA A 228 10.80 7.01 13.52
C ALA A 228 11.56 8.13 14.25
N SER A 229 12.87 8.20 14.06
CA SER A 229 13.69 9.34 14.48
C SER A 229 13.30 10.61 13.73
N LEU A 230 13.56 11.79 14.32
CA LEU A 230 13.26 13.07 13.68
C LEU A 230 13.92 13.19 12.30
N GLU A 231 15.16 12.74 12.16
CA GLU A 231 15.88 12.74 10.88
C GLU A 231 15.12 11.96 9.80
N LYS A 232 14.70 10.72 10.10
CA LYS A 232 13.92 9.88 9.19
C LYS A 232 12.58 10.52 8.82
N ARG A 233 11.90 11.13 9.80
CA ARG A 233 10.65 11.84 9.57
C ARG A 233 10.83 13.01 8.61
N VAL A 234 11.80 13.87 8.86
CA VAL A 234 12.15 15.01 7.99
C VAL A 234 12.42 14.54 6.55
N MET A 235 13.18 13.45 6.38
CA MET A 235 13.44 12.88 5.05
C MET A 235 12.17 12.46 4.32
N LEU A 236 11.29 11.69 4.99
CA LEU A 236 10.05 11.20 4.39
C LEU A 236 9.07 12.35 4.10
N TRP A 237 8.92 13.30 5.02
CA TRP A 237 8.09 14.49 4.83
C TRP A 237 8.55 15.33 3.65
N THR A 238 9.85 15.52 3.50
CA THR A 238 10.43 16.26 2.38
C THR A 238 10.13 15.57 1.04
N LYS A 239 10.27 14.23 0.98
CA LYS A 239 9.94 13.45 -0.22
C LYS A 239 8.45 13.53 -0.56
N ALA A 240 7.57 13.39 0.43
CA ALA A 240 6.13 13.52 0.26
C ALA A 240 5.73 14.92 -0.22
N PHE A 241 6.31 15.97 0.37
CA PHE A 241 6.09 17.35 -0.05
C PHE A 241 6.52 17.60 -1.49
N ASN A 242 7.71 17.15 -1.88
CA ASN A 242 8.22 17.31 -3.25
C ASN A 242 7.30 16.61 -4.26
N ARG A 243 6.92 15.35 -3.99
CA ARG A 243 6.00 14.61 -4.86
C ARG A 243 4.63 15.29 -4.99
N TRP A 244 4.06 15.75 -3.89
CA TRP A 244 2.78 16.47 -3.90
C TRP A 244 2.87 17.79 -4.68
N ASN A 245 3.96 18.53 -4.49
CA ASN A 245 4.20 19.79 -5.19
C ASN A 245 4.42 19.60 -6.70
N GLU A 246 5.09 18.53 -7.11
CA GLU A 246 5.24 18.14 -8.53
C GLU A 246 3.91 17.70 -9.16
N TRP A 247 3.13 16.88 -8.43
CA TRP A 247 1.81 16.43 -8.88
C TRP A 247 0.87 17.61 -9.14
N ASN A 248 0.88 18.61 -8.25
CA ASN A 248 0.17 19.88 -8.43
C ASN A 248 -1.30 19.72 -8.87
N PHE A 249 -1.98 18.68 -8.38
CA PHE A 249 -3.36 18.30 -8.72
C PHE A 249 -3.61 18.00 -10.21
N GLU A 250 -2.58 17.65 -11.00
CA GLU A 250 -2.69 17.33 -12.42
C GLU A 250 -3.42 18.40 -13.24
N THR A 251 -3.31 19.68 -12.83
CA THR A 251 -4.08 20.77 -13.46
C THR A 251 -3.68 21.04 -14.91
N ASN A 252 -2.53 20.52 -15.36
CA ASN A 252 -2.07 20.65 -16.74
C ASN A 252 -2.93 19.83 -17.70
N GLU A 253 -3.49 18.72 -17.22
CA GLU A 253 -4.26 17.77 -18.04
C GLU A 253 -5.75 17.80 -17.70
N ASN A 254 -6.10 18.14 -16.44
CA ASN A 254 -7.46 18.04 -15.93
C ASN A 254 -7.90 19.32 -15.20
N CYS A 255 -9.15 19.72 -15.42
CA CYS A 255 -9.73 20.86 -14.69
C CYS A 255 -9.93 20.53 -13.19
N LEU A 256 -9.87 21.55 -12.34
CA LEU A 256 -10.14 21.44 -10.90
C LEU A 256 -11.30 22.39 -10.53
N ILE A 257 -12.46 21.81 -10.27
CA ILE A 257 -13.71 22.57 -10.11
C ILE A 257 -14.08 22.73 -8.63
N GLU A 258 -13.44 21.98 -7.74
CA GLU A 258 -13.66 22.03 -6.29
C GLU A 258 -12.33 21.96 -5.53
N ILE A 259 -12.37 22.28 -4.23
CA ILE A 259 -11.21 22.14 -3.34
C ILE A 259 -10.88 20.66 -3.22
N ALA A 260 -9.64 20.29 -3.53
CA ALA A 260 -9.16 18.92 -3.47
C ALA A 260 -8.16 18.72 -2.33
N PHE A 261 -8.13 17.51 -1.83
CA PHE A 261 -7.19 17.01 -0.83
C PHE A 261 -6.31 15.93 -1.43
N SER A 262 -5.24 15.58 -0.73
CA SER A 262 -4.35 14.50 -1.13
C SER A 262 -4.24 13.45 -0.03
N GLU A 263 -3.96 12.22 -0.44
CA GLU A 263 -3.55 11.12 0.43
C GLU A 263 -2.32 11.47 1.27
N LEU A 264 -1.49 12.42 0.82
CA LEU A 264 -0.29 12.87 1.51
C LEU A 264 -0.52 14.03 2.51
N ASP A 265 -1.74 14.50 2.73
CA ASP A 265 -2.00 15.68 3.57
C ASP A 265 -1.41 15.59 4.99
N PHE A 266 -1.43 14.39 5.59
CA PHE A 266 -0.78 14.16 6.89
C PHE A 266 0.73 14.45 6.83
N ALA A 267 1.40 14.00 5.76
CA ALA A 267 2.82 14.24 5.54
C ALA A 267 3.11 15.71 5.29
N LEU A 268 2.22 16.44 4.61
CA LEU A 268 2.38 17.87 4.37
C LEU A 268 2.36 18.65 5.70
N VAL A 269 1.44 18.31 6.60
CA VAL A 269 1.40 18.90 7.94
C VAL A 269 2.67 18.56 8.72
N GLY A 270 3.13 17.31 8.66
CA GLY A 270 4.42 16.89 9.23
C GLY A 270 5.60 17.71 8.68
N TYR A 271 5.64 17.95 7.37
CA TYR A 271 6.65 18.79 6.71
C TYR A 271 6.63 20.22 7.25
N PHE A 272 5.46 20.86 7.29
CA PHE A 272 5.35 22.23 7.79
C PHE A 272 5.72 22.33 9.28
N ILE A 273 5.39 21.32 10.10
CA ILE A 273 5.70 21.32 11.54
C ILE A 273 7.19 21.07 11.80
N GLU A 274 7.77 20.05 11.18
CA GLU A 274 9.08 19.51 11.54
C GLU A 274 10.22 19.97 10.63
N CYS A 275 9.93 20.34 9.37
CA CYS A 275 10.97 20.73 8.40
C CYS A 275 11.12 22.24 8.25
N LEU A 276 10.11 23.04 8.64
CA LEU A 276 10.10 24.49 8.44
C LEU A 276 10.03 25.25 9.76
N SER A 277 10.69 26.41 9.79
CA SER A 277 10.57 27.38 10.89
C SER A 277 9.19 28.04 10.90
N GLU A 278 8.87 28.72 12.00
CA GLU A 278 7.63 29.49 12.09
C GLU A 278 7.58 30.62 11.05
N GLU A 279 8.70 31.30 10.82
CA GLU A 279 8.83 32.35 9.82
C GLU A 279 8.62 31.80 8.40
N GLU A 280 9.25 30.67 8.08
CA GLU A 280 9.11 30.01 6.77
C GLU A 280 7.66 29.57 6.51
N ARG A 281 6.96 29.05 7.55
CA ARG A 281 5.54 28.71 7.46
C ARG A 281 4.67 29.92 7.14
N ILE A 282 4.90 31.04 7.84
CA ILE A 282 4.15 32.29 7.63
C ILE A 282 4.42 32.83 6.22
N GLU A 283 5.68 32.85 5.79
CA GLU A 283 6.06 33.29 4.44
C GLU A 283 5.40 32.42 3.35
N TYR A 284 5.40 31.09 3.53
CA TYR A 284 4.76 30.16 2.60
C TYR A 284 3.25 30.43 2.49
N GLN A 285 2.57 30.63 3.61
CA GLN A 285 1.14 30.96 3.63
C GLN A 285 0.88 32.30 2.93
N GLN A 286 1.67 33.34 3.23
CA GLN A 286 1.54 34.66 2.62
C GLN A 286 1.77 34.62 1.10
N ASN A 287 2.72 33.82 0.62
CA ASN A 287 2.97 33.64 -0.82
C ASN A 287 1.72 33.09 -1.53
N ILE A 288 1.05 32.10 -0.94
CA ILE A 288 -0.21 31.57 -1.49
C ILE A 288 -1.30 32.65 -1.48
N LEU A 289 -1.47 33.38 -0.38
CA LEU A 289 -2.47 34.45 -0.28
C LEU A 289 -2.23 35.56 -1.33
N ASN A 290 -0.97 35.96 -1.53
CA ASN A 290 -0.59 36.93 -2.56
C ASN A 290 -0.93 36.44 -3.97
N LYS A 291 -0.69 35.15 -4.26
CA LYS A 291 -1.09 34.52 -5.53
C LYS A 291 -2.61 34.54 -5.72
N MET A 292 -3.37 34.29 -4.64
CA MET A 292 -4.84 34.33 -4.69
C MET A 292 -5.36 35.74 -4.97
N VAL A 293 -4.83 36.76 -4.29
CA VAL A 293 -5.26 38.17 -4.51
C VAL A 293 -5.01 38.60 -5.96
N ASN A 294 -3.89 38.17 -6.54
CA ASN A 294 -3.51 38.55 -7.89
C ASN A 294 -4.19 37.72 -8.99
N ILE A 295 -4.96 36.69 -8.66
CA ILE A 295 -5.53 35.78 -9.66
C ILE A 295 -6.47 36.49 -10.64
N SER A 296 -7.24 37.48 -10.16
CA SER A 296 -8.17 38.28 -10.96
C SER A 296 -7.47 39.23 -11.93
N THR A 297 -6.21 39.55 -11.67
CA THR A 297 -5.39 40.44 -12.51
C THR A 297 -4.61 39.67 -13.59
N GLN A 298 -4.62 38.34 -13.55
CA GLN A 298 -3.95 37.49 -14.54
C GLN A 298 -4.89 37.19 -15.71
N TRP A 299 -4.31 37.09 -16.91
CA TRP A 299 -5.04 36.62 -18.08
C TRP A 299 -5.22 35.11 -18.01
N HIS A 300 -6.47 34.67 -18.17
CA HIS A 300 -6.84 33.26 -18.23
C HIS A 300 -7.43 32.96 -19.61
N SER A 301 -7.11 31.82 -20.19
CA SER A 301 -7.64 31.44 -21.51
C SER A 301 -9.10 31.01 -21.47
N SER A 302 -9.64 30.70 -20.29
CA SER A 302 -11.05 30.40 -20.07
C SER A 302 -11.45 30.62 -18.61
N ILE A 303 -12.77 30.67 -18.36
CA ILE A 303 -13.30 30.72 -16.98
C ILE A 303 -12.97 29.44 -16.20
N THR A 304 -12.94 28.28 -16.86
CA THR A 304 -12.57 27.00 -16.25
C THR A 304 -11.12 26.99 -15.78
N ASN A 305 -10.22 27.65 -16.51
CA ASN A 305 -8.82 27.79 -16.10
C ASN A 305 -8.67 28.73 -14.90
N PHE A 306 -9.48 29.79 -14.84
CA PHE A 306 -9.59 30.61 -13.65
C PHE A 306 -10.05 29.79 -12.43
N TYR A 307 -11.14 29.03 -12.56
CA TYR A 307 -11.64 28.17 -11.47
C TYR A 307 -10.60 27.13 -11.03
N THR A 308 -9.92 26.49 -11.99
CA THR A 308 -8.87 25.51 -11.72
C THR A 308 -7.74 26.13 -10.91
N ARG A 309 -7.30 27.32 -11.30
CA ARG A 309 -6.23 28.03 -10.60
C ARG A 309 -6.66 28.47 -9.20
N TRP A 310 -7.91 28.94 -9.05
CA TRP A 310 -8.48 29.30 -7.75
C TRP A 310 -8.50 28.10 -6.80
N HIS A 311 -9.15 27.01 -7.20
CA HIS A 311 -9.26 25.80 -6.38
C HIS A 311 -7.90 25.17 -6.08
N GLN A 312 -6.95 25.25 -7.01
CA GLN A 312 -5.59 24.77 -6.77
C GLN A 312 -4.91 25.56 -5.65
N LEU A 313 -4.96 26.89 -5.70
CA LEU A 313 -4.38 27.72 -4.64
C LEU A 313 -5.09 27.48 -3.30
N VAL A 314 -6.42 27.35 -3.31
CA VAL A 314 -7.18 27.06 -2.08
C VAL A 314 -6.81 25.68 -1.54
N SER A 315 -6.61 24.68 -2.39
CA SER A 315 -6.18 23.33 -1.99
C SER A 315 -4.76 23.35 -1.41
N GLN A 316 -3.82 24.09 -2.01
CA GLN A 316 -2.46 24.29 -1.47
C GLN A 316 -2.45 25.04 -0.14
N PHE A 317 -3.44 25.91 0.10
CA PHE A 317 -3.58 26.67 1.33
C PHE A 317 -4.04 25.81 2.52
N GLN A 318 -4.71 24.68 2.27
CA GLN A 318 -5.31 23.88 3.34
C GLN A 318 -4.28 23.33 4.34
N PRO A 319 -3.21 22.61 3.92
CA PRO A 319 -2.34 21.94 4.88
C PRO A 319 -1.51 22.91 5.72
N ILE A 320 -1.02 24.01 5.13
CA ILE A 320 -0.29 25.04 5.87
C ILE A 320 -1.18 25.77 6.88
N THR A 321 -2.43 26.08 6.49
CA THR A 321 -3.37 26.76 7.39
C THR A 321 -3.84 25.84 8.50
N HIS A 322 -4.02 24.56 8.21
CA HIS A 322 -4.30 23.56 9.24
C HIS A 322 -3.17 23.51 10.27
N THR A 323 -1.92 23.50 9.81
CA THR A 323 -0.72 23.48 10.65
C THR A 323 -0.69 24.66 11.64
N LEU A 324 -1.01 25.87 11.19
CA LEU A 324 -1.01 27.06 12.05
C LEU A 324 -2.15 27.08 13.10
N ASN A 325 -3.18 26.25 12.91
CA ASN A 325 -4.36 26.19 13.79
C ASN A 325 -4.42 24.90 14.65
N ILE A 326 -3.34 24.12 14.70
CA ILE A 326 -3.32 22.80 15.33
C ILE A 326 -2.92 22.90 16.83
N GLU A 327 -3.89 23.14 17.71
CA GLU A 327 -3.66 23.31 19.17
C GLU A 327 -3.61 21.98 19.97
N ASN A 328 -3.09 20.87 19.42
CA ASN A 328 -3.19 19.45 19.86
C ASN A 328 -4.21 18.57 19.12
N LYS A 329 -4.58 18.92 17.89
CA LYS A 329 -5.42 18.07 17.02
C LYS A 329 -4.59 17.05 16.23
N SER A 330 -5.26 16.03 15.69
CA SER A 330 -4.69 15.11 14.70
C SER A 330 -4.10 15.89 13.53
N TRP A 331 -2.92 15.51 13.04
CA TRP A 331 -2.29 16.12 11.86
C TRP A 331 -3.11 15.92 10.58
N LEU A 332 -4.07 14.97 10.57
CA LEU A 332 -5.02 14.85 9.47
C LEU A 332 -6.21 15.79 9.68
N MET A 333 -6.43 16.67 8.70
CA MET A 333 -7.56 17.58 8.70
C MET A 333 -8.87 16.87 8.33
N ASN A 334 -9.87 16.88 9.22
CA ASN A 334 -11.10 16.06 9.10
C ASN A 334 -12.42 16.83 9.25
N SER A 335 -12.41 18.10 9.68
CA SER A 335 -13.63 18.81 10.09
C SER A 335 -14.19 19.75 9.02
N SER A 336 -13.34 20.60 8.45
CA SER A 336 -13.73 21.69 7.56
C SER A 336 -12.52 22.18 6.78
N TYR A 337 -12.75 22.74 5.61
CA TYR A 337 -11.71 23.44 4.85
C TYR A 337 -11.64 24.91 5.28
N TYR A 338 -10.47 25.51 5.09
CA TYR A 338 -10.17 26.89 5.42
C TYR A 338 -10.38 27.78 4.18
N ILE A 339 -11.15 28.86 4.35
CA ILE A 339 -11.23 29.96 3.38
C ILE A 339 -10.53 31.16 4.00
N PRO A 340 -9.62 31.86 3.28
CA PRO A 340 -9.00 33.05 3.83
C PRO A 340 -10.02 34.14 4.16
N ASN A 341 -9.85 34.84 5.29
CA ASN A 341 -10.81 35.85 5.77
C ASN A 341 -11.03 37.01 4.79
N GLN A 342 -10.02 37.39 4.00
CA GLN A 342 -10.14 38.43 2.96
C GLN A 342 -11.12 38.06 1.83
N PHE A 343 -11.51 36.79 1.78
CA PHE A 343 -12.37 36.17 0.79
C PHE A 343 -13.70 35.67 1.40
N SER A 344 -13.85 35.63 2.72
CA SER A 344 -15.05 35.07 3.37
C SER A 344 -16.30 35.96 3.27
N ASN A 345 -16.16 37.26 2.96
CA ASN A 345 -17.26 38.25 2.99
C ASN A 345 -17.55 38.92 1.64
N THR A 346 -16.92 38.48 0.54
CA THR A 346 -17.18 39.07 -0.77
C THR A 346 -18.32 38.32 -1.46
N SER A 347 -19.40 39.01 -1.83
CA SER A 347 -20.48 38.48 -2.67
C SER A 347 -19.99 37.87 -3.99
N TYR A 348 -18.78 38.27 -4.41
CA TYR A 348 -18.04 37.69 -5.52
C TYR A 348 -17.83 36.18 -5.32
N LEU A 349 -17.50 35.73 -4.11
CA LEU A 349 -17.16 34.34 -3.76
C LEU A 349 -18.35 33.41 -3.50
N ASP A 350 -19.54 33.93 -3.21
CA ASP A 350 -20.78 33.13 -3.23
C ASP A 350 -21.05 32.51 -4.61
N MET A 351 -20.46 33.08 -5.66
CA MET A 351 -20.52 32.59 -7.03
C MET A 351 -19.44 31.52 -7.35
N PHE A 352 -18.40 31.40 -6.51
CA PHE A 352 -17.25 30.49 -6.69
C PHE A 352 -17.20 29.34 -5.66
N LEU A 353 -17.99 29.41 -4.57
CA LEU A 353 -18.03 28.43 -3.47
C LEU A 353 -19.28 27.53 -3.48
N LYS A 354 -20.25 27.78 -4.36
CA LYS A 354 -21.42 26.93 -4.63
C LYS A 354 -21.24 26.22 -5.96
#